data_AF-A0A2D6M8H8-F1
#
_entry.id   AF-A0A2D6M8H8-F1
#
_cell.length_a   1.000
_cell.length_b   1.000
_cell.length_c   1.000
_cell.angle_alpha   90.00
_cell.angle_beta   90.00
_cell.angle_gamma   90.00
#
_symmetry.space_group_name_H-M   'P 1'
#
loop_
_entity.id
_entity.type
_entity.pdbx_description
1 polymer ?
#
loop_
_entity_poly.entity_id
_entity_poly.type
_entity_poly.pdbx_seq_one_letter_code
_entity_poly.pdbx_strand_id
1 'polypeptide(L)'
;MIDVKIEKQIVTGMIMSTEFLEGIVPIFREQLQAPATNKVATWCATYFKQYGQAPKRHIKDIFKQHSKSLPDEDKFLIEEFLDRLSKKFKVSKSFNATYILDIAEEYLRAIALEELHNRLGTAIDNGAVTKGENIIKKFERAARPETKGIDPFSNEAILKAFDDDAGDKLFRFPGVLGDTVGDFEREYLAAFFGIRGTGKTWWLLWTGLLAVFHGYNVVFVSLEMSEKQIVKRIHQYLNAKPTNKPKGRTEIPEFCDEEDEDGEVTTVFKKQRRKQLTMRTAMSKMVDIDESSLIKANF
;
A
#
# COMPACT_ATOMS: atom_id res chain seq x y z
N MET A 1 -1.96 30.47 -12.10
CA MET A 1 -1.00 31.52 -11.69
C MET A 1 -0.46 31.10 -10.35
N ILE A 2 0.79 30.65 -10.33
CA ILE A 2 1.39 29.95 -9.19
C ILE A 2 1.95 31.01 -8.23
N ASP A 3 1.65 30.88 -6.93
CA ASP A 3 1.87 31.95 -5.96
C ASP A 3 3.31 31.90 -5.40
N VAL A 4 4.13 32.86 -5.82
CA VAL A 4 5.50 33.10 -5.32
C VAL A 4 5.55 33.21 -3.78
N LYS A 5 4.44 33.54 -3.12
CA LYS A 5 4.35 33.55 -1.65
C LYS A 5 4.46 32.14 -1.05
N ILE A 6 3.91 31.12 -1.70
CA ILE A 6 3.95 29.73 -1.23
C ILE A 6 5.39 29.21 -1.28
N GLU A 7 6.11 29.44 -2.39
CA GLU A 7 7.53 29.03 -2.49
C GLU A 7 8.38 29.67 -1.40
N LYS A 8 8.13 30.95 -1.10
CA LYS A 8 8.81 31.65 -0.01
C LYS A 8 8.52 30.98 1.34
N GLN A 9 7.28 30.53 1.58
CA GLN A 9 6.92 29.79 2.80
C GLN A 9 7.58 28.42 2.87
N ILE A 10 7.68 27.70 1.74
CA ILE A 10 8.36 26.40 1.66
C ILE A 10 9.84 26.56 1.98
N VAL A 11 10.55 27.46 1.31
CA VAL A 11 11.98 27.73 1.56
C VAL A 11 12.21 28.19 3.00
N THR A 12 11.29 28.97 3.55
CA THR A 12 11.32 29.35 4.95
C THR A 12 11.27 28.14 5.87
N GLY A 13 10.36 27.20 5.60
CA GLY A 13 10.26 25.94 6.35
C GLY A 13 11.54 25.12 6.27
N MET A 14 12.12 25.02 5.07
CA MET A 14 13.39 24.31 4.84
C MET A 14 14.57 24.91 5.61
N ILE A 15 14.62 26.24 5.78
CA ILE A 15 15.70 26.88 6.54
C ILE A 15 15.51 26.64 8.05
N MET A 16 14.27 26.63 8.54
CA MET A 16 13.98 26.80 9.96
C MET A 16 13.70 25.51 10.72
N SER A 17 13.04 24.53 10.09
CA SER A 17 12.54 23.34 10.77
C SER A 17 13.18 22.07 10.22
N THR A 18 13.81 21.30 11.12
CA THR A 18 14.34 19.97 10.80
C THR A 18 13.20 19.01 10.49
N GLU A 19 12.11 19.06 11.25
CA GLU A 19 10.89 18.25 11.01
C GLU A 19 10.28 18.55 9.63
N PHE A 20 10.32 19.80 9.19
CA PHE A 20 9.88 20.16 7.84
C PHE A 20 10.79 19.54 6.77
N LEU A 21 12.11 19.55 6.99
CA LEU A 21 13.07 18.96 6.06
C LEU A 21 12.92 17.43 5.97
N GLU A 22 12.69 16.74 7.09
CA GLU A 22 12.44 15.30 7.13
C GLU A 22 11.27 14.89 6.21
N GLY A 23 10.18 15.67 6.22
CA GLY A 23 9.01 15.41 5.37
C GLY A 23 9.21 15.81 3.91
N ILE A 24 9.87 16.95 3.64
CA ILE A 24 9.92 17.52 2.29
C ILE A 24 11.07 16.97 1.42
N VAL A 25 12.22 16.65 2.03
CA VAL A 25 13.43 16.23 1.29
C VAL A 25 13.22 14.93 0.47
N PRO A 26 12.47 13.92 0.95
CA PRO A 26 12.18 12.73 0.15
C PRO A 26 11.40 13.01 -1.14
N ILE A 27 10.59 14.08 -1.17
CA ILE A 27 9.72 14.42 -2.30
C ILE A 27 10.22 15.59 -3.14
N PHE A 28 11.27 16.30 -2.68
CA PHE A 28 11.80 17.47 -3.35
C PHE A 28 12.69 17.10 -4.55
N ARG A 29 12.37 17.65 -5.73
CA ARG A 29 13.05 17.37 -7.02
C ARG A 29 13.58 18.63 -7.74
N GLU A 30 13.88 19.71 -7.00
CA GLU A 30 14.36 20.98 -7.59
C GLU A 30 13.38 21.59 -8.61
N GLN A 31 12.08 21.46 -8.35
CA GLN A 31 11.01 21.85 -9.28
C GLN A 31 10.40 23.23 -8.96
N LEU A 32 10.97 24.03 -8.04
CA LEU A 32 10.42 25.36 -7.76
C LEU A 32 10.59 26.29 -8.97
N GLN A 33 9.58 27.12 -9.23
CA GLN A 33 9.52 27.95 -10.43
C GLN A 33 10.43 29.17 -10.35
N ALA A 34 10.57 29.80 -9.17
CA ALA A 34 11.48 30.93 -9.05
C ALA A 34 12.94 30.45 -8.90
N PRO A 35 13.88 30.90 -9.77
CA PRO A 35 15.27 30.43 -9.74
C PRO A 35 15.95 30.63 -8.38
N ALA A 36 15.67 31.76 -7.72
CA ALA A 36 16.21 32.10 -6.41
C ALA A 36 15.69 31.17 -5.30
N THR A 37 14.40 30.84 -5.27
CA THR A 37 13.81 29.95 -4.25
C THR A 37 14.29 28.52 -4.45
N ASN A 38 14.38 28.07 -5.72
CA ASN A 38 14.85 26.74 -6.06
C ASN A 38 16.30 26.51 -5.60
N LYS A 39 17.20 27.46 -5.89
CA LYS A 39 18.61 27.39 -5.46
C LYS A 39 18.74 27.28 -3.93
N VAL A 40 18.00 28.11 -3.19
CA VAL A 40 18.04 28.10 -1.73
C VAL A 40 17.47 26.79 -1.16
N ALA A 41 16.38 26.27 -1.76
CA ALA A 41 15.81 24.98 -1.39
C ALA A 41 16.80 23.83 -1.62
N THR A 42 17.49 23.82 -2.76
CA THR A 42 18.56 22.84 -3.08
C THR A 42 19.69 22.87 -2.05
N TRP A 43 20.12 24.06 -1.63
CA TRP A 43 21.13 24.19 -0.58
C TRP A 43 20.65 23.64 0.76
N CYS A 44 19.40 23.92 1.14
CA CYS A 44 18.82 23.40 2.38
C CYS A 44 18.70 21.87 2.35
N ALA A 45 18.26 21.30 1.23
CA ALA A 45 18.18 19.85 1.05
C ALA A 45 19.57 19.19 1.09
N THR A 46 20.58 19.80 0.47
CA THR A 46 21.96 19.30 0.48
C THR A 46 22.55 19.33 1.88
N TYR A 47 22.36 20.43 2.60
CA TYR A 47 22.81 20.56 3.99
C TYR A 47 22.13 19.52 4.90
N PHE A 48 20.82 19.32 4.75
CA PHE A 48 20.10 18.31 5.51
C PHE A 48 20.61 16.90 5.24
N LYS A 49 20.91 16.54 3.99
CA LYS A 49 21.50 15.24 3.64
C LYS A 49 22.88 15.01 4.28
N GLN A 50 23.66 16.07 4.50
CA GLN A 50 25.00 15.98 5.09
C GLN A 50 25.00 16.00 6.62
N TYR A 51 24.12 16.82 7.24
CA TYR A 51 24.17 17.11 8.68
C TYR A 51 22.92 16.66 9.46
N GLY A 52 21.87 16.20 8.77
CA GLY A 52 20.62 15.75 9.38
C GLY A 52 19.82 16.85 10.08
N GLN A 53 20.17 18.13 9.89
CA GLN A 53 19.56 19.26 10.58
C GLN A 53 19.27 20.43 9.65
N ALA A 54 18.31 21.28 10.04
CA ALA A 54 18.01 22.51 9.30
C ALA A 54 19.16 23.54 9.39
N PRO A 55 19.50 24.24 8.28
CA PRO A 55 20.59 25.21 8.26
C PRO A 55 20.44 26.35 9.27
N LYS A 56 19.21 26.82 9.54
CA LYS A 56 18.89 27.92 10.45
C LYS A 56 19.81 29.14 10.22
N ARG A 57 20.74 29.41 11.15
CA ARG A 57 21.69 30.54 11.06
C ARG A 57 22.79 30.31 10.03
N HIS A 58 23.15 29.06 9.76
CA HIS A 58 24.20 28.68 8.80
C HIS A 58 23.80 28.95 7.35
N ILE A 59 22.53 29.27 7.06
CA ILE A 59 22.11 29.63 5.70
C ILE A 59 22.86 30.86 5.17
N LYS A 60 23.27 31.79 6.04
CA LYS A 60 24.08 32.96 5.64
C LYS A 60 25.50 32.56 5.22
N ASP A 61 26.07 31.55 5.87
CA ASP A 61 27.41 31.05 5.55
C ASP A 61 27.38 30.27 4.23
N ILE A 62 26.36 29.42 4.04
CA ILE A 62 26.09 28.71 2.79
C ILE A 62 25.90 29.71 1.64
N PHE A 63 25.09 30.76 1.86
CA PHE A 63 24.90 31.81 0.86
C PHE A 63 26.22 32.49 0.50
N LYS A 64 27.05 32.89 1.48
CA LYS A 64 28.36 33.51 1.21
C LYS A 64 29.26 32.61 0.36
N GLN A 65 29.26 31.31 0.63
CA GLN A 65 30.05 30.33 -0.13
C GLN A 65 29.60 30.23 -1.59
N HIS A 66 28.29 30.15 -1.84
CA HIS A 66 27.72 30.00 -3.17
C HIS A 66 27.51 31.33 -3.93
N SER A 67 27.56 32.47 -3.24
CA SER A 67 27.37 33.81 -3.83
C SER A 67 28.44 34.19 -4.85
N LYS A 68 29.61 33.52 -4.85
CA LYS A 68 30.72 33.78 -5.78
C LYS A 68 30.44 33.27 -7.20
N SER A 69 29.53 32.31 -7.35
CA SER A 69 29.20 31.66 -8.62
C SER A 69 27.84 32.07 -9.17
N LEU A 70 27.20 33.09 -8.58
CA LEU A 70 25.84 33.53 -8.94
C LEU A 70 25.85 34.85 -9.71
N PRO A 71 24.90 35.07 -10.63
CA PRO A 71 24.65 36.39 -11.22
C PRO A 71 24.29 37.42 -10.16
N ASP A 72 24.68 38.68 -10.37
CA ASP A 72 24.47 39.77 -9.40
C ASP A 72 22.99 40.02 -9.08
N GLU A 73 22.09 39.82 -10.06
CA GLU A 73 20.64 39.94 -9.87
C GLU A 73 20.08 38.90 -8.89
N ASP A 74 20.45 37.62 -9.07
CA ASP A 74 20.04 36.53 -8.18
C ASP A 74 20.59 36.73 -6.76
N LYS A 75 21.82 37.23 -6.66
CA LYS A 75 22.48 37.51 -5.38
C LYS A 75 21.71 38.56 -4.59
N PHE A 76 21.31 39.65 -5.22
CA PHE A 76 20.52 40.70 -4.58
C PHE A 76 19.16 40.18 -4.10
N LEU A 77 18.45 39.41 -4.93
CA LEU A 77 17.14 38.84 -4.60
C LEU A 77 17.20 37.87 -3.41
N ILE A 78 18.21 37.00 -3.37
CA ILE A 78 18.39 36.05 -2.27
C ILE A 78 18.80 36.77 -0.99
N GLU A 79 19.69 37.76 -1.07
CA GLU A 79 20.13 38.54 0.09
C GLU A 79 18.97 39.33 0.70
N GLU A 80 18.16 40.01 -0.12
CA GLU A 80 16.96 40.71 0.32
C GLU A 80 15.96 39.75 0.98
N PHE A 81 15.77 38.56 0.39
CA PHE A 81 14.88 37.54 0.92
C PHE A 81 15.33 37.04 2.30
N LEU A 82 16.62 36.71 2.46
CA LEU A 82 17.19 36.25 3.72
C LEU A 82 17.13 37.34 4.81
N ASP A 83 17.35 38.61 4.45
CA ASP A 83 17.25 39.72 5.41
C ASP A 83 15.80 39.93 5.88
N ARG A 84 14.84 39.92 4.94
CA ARG A 84 13.40 39.99 5.26
C ARG A 84 12.95 38.82 6.13
N LEU A 85 13.43 37.60 5.86
CA LEU A 85 13.16 36.44 6.71
C LEU A 85 13.69 36.65 8.13
N SER A 86 14.95 37.08 8.27
CA SER A 86 15.56 37.28 9.58
C SER A 86 14.79 38.31 10.44
N LYS A 87 14.20 39.33 9.80
CA LYS A 87 13.36 40.35 10.46
C LYS A 87 11.99 39.79 10.87
N LYS A 88 11.31 39.07 9.97
CA LYS A 88 9.97 38.49 10.21
C LYS A 88 9.98 37.45 11.34
N PHE A 89 11.05 36.69 11.46
CA PHE A 89 11.17 35.62 12.46
C PHE A 89 11.50 36.07 13.87
N LYS A 90 12.14 37.23 14.07
CA LYS A 90 12.30 37.80 15.42
C LYS A 90 10.95 38.13 16.08
N VAL A 91 9.89 38.24 15.28
CA VAL A 91 8.55 38.68 15.71
C VAL A 91 7.57 37.52 15.87
N SER A 92 7.64 36.46 15.06
CA SER A 92 6.70 35.32 15.14
C SER A 92 7.32 34.11 15.87
N LYS A 93 6.83 33.80 17.08
CA LYS A 93 7.32 32.67 17.91
C LYS A 93 6.81 31.28 17.51
N SER A 94 5.82 31.15 16.62
CA SER A 94 5.25 29.84 16.25
C SER A 94 5.22 29.65 14.73
N PHE A 95 6.14 28.84 14.21
CA PHE A 95 6.10 28.31 12.84
C PHE A 95 5.37 26.97 12.88
N ASN A 96 4.17 26.88 12.29
CA ASN A 96 3.43 25.62 12.21
C ASN A 96 4.00 24.79 11.06
N ALA A 97 4.94 23.89 11.37
CA ALA A 97 5.63 23.06 10.39
C ALA A 97 4.67 22.11 9.67
N THR A 98 3.72 21.50 10.39
CA THR A 98 2.74 20.55 9.86
C THR A 98 1.85 21.19 8.79
N TYR A 99 1.26 22.36 9.09
CA TYR A 99 0.41 23.07 8.14
C TYR A 99 1.15 23.47 6.86
N ILE A 100 2.38 23.96 6.99
CA ILE A 100 3.17 24.38 5.83
C ILE A 100 3.65 23.16 5.04
N LEU A 101 3.88 22.02 5.68
CA LEU A 101 4.20 20.77 5.00
C LEU A 101 3.05 20.31 4.10
N ASP A 102 1.81 20.39 4.57
CA ASP A 102 0.65 19.99 3.77
C ASP A 102 0.49 20.87 2.53
N ILE A 103 0.63 22.19 2.70
CA ILE A 103 0.66 23.15 1.58
C ILE A 103 1.80 22.83 0.62
N ALA A 104 2.99 22.54 1.14
CA ALA A 104 4.17 22.26 0.34
C ALA A 104 4.00 20.97 -0.48
N GLU A 105 3.39 19.94 0.10
CA GLU A 105 3.10 18.69 -0.61
C GLU A 105 2.10 18.91 -1.76
N GLU A 106 1.01 19.62 -1.50
CA GLU A 106 0.01 19.94 -2.53
C GLU A 106 0.64 20.77 -3.66
N TYR A 107 1.47 21.75 -3.31
CA TYR A 107 2.18 22.59 -4.26
C TYR A 107 3.16 21.79 -5.14
N LEU A 108 4.01 20.97 -4.54
CA LEU A 108 4.96 20.13 -5.29
C LEU A 108 4.23 19.12 -6.18
N ARG A 109 3.09 18.59 -5.74
CA ARG A 109 2.24 17.72 -6.55
C ARG A 109 1.66 18.47 -7.76
N ALA A 110 1.18 19.69 -7.57
CA ALA A 110 0.68 20.51 -8.67
C ALA A 110 1.75 20.78 -9.72
N ILE A 111 2.97 21.15 -9.30
CA ILE A 111 4.10 21.36 -10.22
C ILE A 111 4.48 20.08 -10.96
N ALA A 112 4.57 18.94 -10.26
CA ALA A 112 4.90 17.67 -10.90
C ALA A 112 3.87 17.28 -11.97
N LEU A 113 2.59 17.59 -11.75
CA LEU A 113 1.53 17.38 -12.73
C LEU A 113 1.61 18.35 -13.92
N GLU A 114 1.95 19.62 -13.68
CA GLU A 114 2.19 20.58 -14.76
C GLU A 114 3.40 20.18 -15.62
N GLU A 115 4.50 19.74 -15.01
CA GLU A 115 5.67 19.23 -15.73
C GLU A 115 5.30 18.00 -16.58
N LEU A 116 4.53 17.08 -16.00
CA LEU A 116 3.99 15.92 -16.70
C LEU A 116 3.13 16.35 -17.90
N HIS A 117 2.21 17.29 -17.70
CA HIS A 117 1.34 17.82 -18.75
C HIS A 117 2.15 18.42 -19.90
N ASN A 118 3.13 19.27 -19.60
CA ASN A 118 3.97 19.92 -20.62
C ASN A 118 4.80 18.90 -21.42
N ARG A 119 5.37 17.90 -20.73
CA ARG A 119 6.15 16.82 -21.37
C ARG A 119 5.28 15.91 -22.23
N LEU A 120 4.05 15.64 -21.79
CA LEU A 120 3.08 14.88 -22.57
C LEU A 120 2.59 15.65 -23.78
N GLY A 121 2.24 16.93 -23.63
CA GLY A 121 1.89 17.82 -24.74
C GLY A 121 2.98 17.81 -25.81
N THR A 122 4.24 18.03 -25.40
CA THR A 122 5.39 17.96 -26.30
C THR A 122 5.53 16.60 -26.99
N ALA A 123 5.26 15.49 -26.31
CA ALA A 123 5.34 14.15 -26.92
C ALA A 123 4.22 13.90 -27.93
N ILE A 124 3.00 14.39 -27.65
CA ILE A 124 1.83 14.30 -28.52
C ILE A 124 2.02 15.15 -29.76
N ASP A 125 2.46 16.40 -29.60
CA ASP A 125 2.69 17.35 -30.70
C ASP A 125 3.74 16.80 -31.70
N ASN A 126 4.73 16.05 -31.19
CA ASN A 126 5.75 15.40 -31.99
C ASN A 126 5.34 14.01 -32.54
N GLY A 127 4.09 13.58 -32.33
CA GLY A 127 3.59 12.27 -32.77
C GLY A 127 4.26 11.05 -32.10
N ALA A 128 4.99 11.26 -31.00
CA ALA A 128 5.81 10.24 -30.36
C ALA A 128 5.03 9.51 -29.23
N VAL A 129 4.04 8.71 -29.62
CA VAL A 129 3.12 8.00 -28.70
C VAL A 129 3.86 7.13 -27.67
N THR A 130 4.86 6.36 -28.10
CA THR A 130 5.66 5.51 -27.20
C THR A 130 6.46 6.29 -26.17
N LYS A 131 6.89 7.53 -26.48
CA LYS A 131 7.54 8.41 -25.50
C LYS A 131 6.53 8.91 -24.48
N GLY A 132 5.31 9.25 -24.91
CA GLY A 132 4.21 9.63 -24.03
C GLY A 132 3.85 8.54 -23.02
N GLU A 133 3.68 7.30 -23.47
CA GLU A 133 3.40 6.15 -22.58
C GLU A 133 4.51 5.93 -21.55
N ASN A 134 5.77 6.08 -21.97
CA ASN A 134 6.93 5.97 -21.07
C ASN A 134 6.98 7.10 -20.03
N ILE A 135 6.55 8.31 -20.38
CA ILE A 135 6.46 9.45 -19.45
C ILE A 135 5.42 9.15 -18.37
N ILE A 136 4.24 8.64 -18.75
CA ILE A 136 3.19 8.24 -17.80
C ILE A 136 3.69 7.12 -16.88
N LYS A 137 4.32 6.09 -17.46
CA LYS A 137 4.82 4.94 -16.69
C LYS A 137 5.88 5.32 -15.66
N LYS A 138 6.69 6.35 -15.93
CA LYS A 138 7.74 6.83 -15.02
C LYS A 138 7.26 7.91 -14.05
N PHE A 139 6.02 8.37 -14.18
CA PHE A 139 5.49 9.39 -13.28
C PHE A 139 5.26 8.78 -11.90
N GLU A 140 6.04 9.26 -10.93
CA GLU A 140 5.87 8.92 -9.52
C GLU A 140 5.18 10.08 -8.81
N ARG A 141 4.11 9.75 -8.09
CA ARG A 141 3.39 10.72 -7.25
C ARG A 141 4.35 11.25 -6.19
N ALA A 142 4.54 12.57 -6.15
CA ALA A 142 5.14 13.24 -5.00
C ALA A 142 4.18 13.13 -3.81
N ALA A 143 4.42 12.14 -2.96
CA ALA A 143 3.69 11.90 -1.72
C ALA A 143 4.71 11.59 -0.62
N ARG A 144 4.49 12.14 0.58
CA ARG A 144 5.35 11.84 1.72
C ARG A 144 5.24 10.35 2.06
N PRO A 145 6.33 9.69 2.48
CA PRO A 145 6.20 8.39 3.13
C PRO A 145 5.31 8.57 4.37
N GLU A 146 4.18 7.87 4.43
CA GLU A 146 3.21 8.00 5.53
C GLU A 146 3.78 7.51 6.87
N THR A 147 4.84 6.69 6.84
CA THR A 147 5.36 6.03 8.04
C THR A 147 6.61 6.71 8.59
N LYS A 148 6.48 7.31 9.77
CA LYS A 148 7.59 7.44 10.71
C LYS A 148 7.90 6.03 11.21
N GLY A 149 9.17 5.61 11.18
CA GLY A 149 9.58 4.35 11.80
C GLY A 149 9.14 4.33 13.26
N ILE A 150 8.44 3.27 13.66
CA ILE A 150 8.00 3.08 15.04
C ILE A 150 9.11 2.30 15.75
N ASP A 151 9.46 2.69 16.98
CA ASP A 151 10.28 1.86 17.86
C ASP A 151 9.39 0.74 18.42
N PRO A 152 9.59 -0.53 18.00
CA PRO A 152 8.76 -1.64 18.45
C PRO A 152 8.94 -1.96 19.94
N PHE A 153 9.98 -1.42 20.59
CA PHE A 153 10.24 -1.61 22.01
C PHE A 153 9.70 -0.47 22.89
N SER A 154 9.06 0.53 22.29
CA SER A 154 8.40 1.59 23.05
C SER A 154 7.14 1.06 23.74
N ASN A 155 6.89 1.51 24.98
CA ASN A 155 5.72 1.10 25.74
C ASN A 155 4.41 1.39 24.98
N GLU A 156 4.34 2.51 24.25
CA GLU A 156 3.18 2.86 23.42
C GLU A 156 2.97 1.89 22.27
N ALA A 157 4.03 1.45 21.58
CA ALA A 157 3.92 0.48 20.50
C ALA A 157 3.49 -0.89 21.01
N ILE A 158 4.04 -1.33 22.15
CA ILE A 158 3.66 -2.61 22.77
C ILE A 158 2.20 -2.58 23.20
N LEU A 159 1.75 -1.52 23.88
CA LEU A 159 0.35 -1.40 24.30
C LEU A 159 -0.61 -1.41 23.11
N LYS A 160 -0.27 -0.72 22.02
CA LYS A 160 -1.08 -0.74 20.79
C LYS A 160 -1.07 -2.10 20.08
N ALA A 161 0.05 -2.82 20.09
CA ALA A 161 0.19 -4.11 19.40
C ALA A 161 -0.61 -5.24 20.08
N PHE A 162 -0.84 -5.14 21.39
CA PHE A 162 -1.61 -6.12 22.17
C PHE A 162 -3.00 -5.61 22.59
N ASP A 163 -3.42 -4.47 22.06
CA ASP A 163 -4.80 -4.02 22.24
C ASP A 163 -5.71 -4.90 21.38
N ASP A 164 -6.65 -5.62 22.00
CA ASP A 164 -7.47 -6.64 21.33
C ASP A 164 -8.38 -6.05 20.23
N ASP A 165 -8.62 -4.73 20.29
CA ASP A 165 -9.37 -3.94 19.31
C ASP A 165 -8.48 -3.38 18.17
N ALA A 166 -7.16 -3.56 18.22
CA ALA A 166 -6.24 -3.06 17.19
C ALA A 166 -6.20 -3.96 15.93
N GLY A 167 -6.60 -5.22 16.05
CA GLY A 167 -6.65 -6.16 14.93
C GLY A 167 -7.98 -6.10 14.22
N ASP A 168 -8.02 -5.56 13.00
CA ASP A 168 -9.16 -5.67 12.09
C ASP A 168 -9.32 -7.13 11.61
N LYS A 169 -9.80 -8.00 12.51
CA LYS A 169 -10.06 -9.43 12.26
C LYS A 169 -11.08 -9.57 11.14
N LEU A 170 -10.76 -10.38 10.14
CA LEU A 170 -11.57 -10.59 8.93
C LEU A 170 -12.36 -11.89 9.01
N PHE A 171 -11.66 -13.03 9.00
CA PHE A 171 -12.28 -14.35 9.05
C PHE A 171 -11.28 -15.38 9.58
N ARG A 172 -11.79 -16.54 10.00
CA ARG A 172 -10.99 -17.66 10.51
C ARG A 172 -11.19 -18.89 9.65
N PHE A 173 -10.16 -19.74 9.54
CA PHE A 173 -10.40 -21.09 9.07
C PHE A 173 -11.35 -21.84 10.00
N PRO A 174 -12.05 -22.86 9.49
CA PRO A 174 -12.95 -23.63 10.32
C PRO A 174 -12.27 -24.70 11.17
N GLY A 175 -12.92 -25.02 12.30
CA GLY A 175 -12.53 -26.09 13.21
C GLY A 175 -11.14 -25.90 13.80
N VAL A 176 -10.50 -27.02 14.16
CA VAL A 176 -9.19 -27.06 14.82
C VAL A 176 -8.10 -26.31 14.04
N LEU A 177 -8.20 -26.32 12.70
CA LEU A 177 -7.26 -25.56 11.86
C LEU A 177 -7.35 -24.06 12.13
N GLY A 178 -8.58 -23.54 12.28
CA GLY A 178 -8.80 -22.15 12.66
C GLY A 178 -8.22 -21.82 14.02
N ASP A 179 -8.42 -22.69 15.00
CA ASP A 179 -7.91 -22.49 16.35
C ASP A 179 -6.38 -22.53 16.41
N THR A 180 -5.76 -23.30 15.51
CA THR A 180 -4.30 -23.40 15.40
C THR A 180 -3.67 -22.24 14.65
N VAL A 181 -4.30 -21.81 13.54
CA VAL A 181 -3.75 -20.76 12.66
C VAL A 181 -4.11 -19.36 13.17
N GLY A 182 -5.27 -19.21 13.81
CA GLY A 182 -5.81 -17.92 14.23
C GLY A 182 -6.63 -17.23 13.14
N ASP A 183 -6.99 -15.98 13.42
CA ASP A 183 -7.76 -15.12 12.52
C ASP A 183 -6.89 -14.55 11.40
N PHE A 184 -7.47 -14.40 10.21
CA PHE A 184 -6.92 -13.53 9.19
C PHE A 184 -7.26 -12.09 9.55
N GLU A 185 -6.26 -11.23 9.66
CA GLU A 185 -6.41 -9.81 9.99
C GLU A 185 -6.08 -8.94 8.78
N ARG A 186 -6.46 -7.66 8.83
CA ARG A 186 -5.94 -6.70 7.83
C ARG A 186 -4.43 -6.60 7.92
N GLU A 187 -3.83 -6.21 6.80
CA GLU A 187 -2.37 -6.07 6.65
C GLU A 187 -1.58 -7.38 6.73
N TYR A 188 -2.24 -8.53 6.94
CA TYR A 188 -1.59 -9.84 6.88
C TYR A 188 -1.18 -10.23 5.46
N LEU A 189 0.04 -10.74 5.34
CA LEU A 189 0.53 -11.43 4.16
C LEU A 189 0.62 -12.94 4.44
N ALA A 190 -0.39 -13.69 4.03
CA ALA A 190 -0.38 -15.15 4.10
C ALA A 190 0.14 -15.77 2.79
N ALA A 191 1.01 -16.78 2.91
CA ALA A 191 1.61 -17.46 1.75
C ALA A 191 1.57 -18.98 1.89
N PHE A 192 1.04 -19.65 0.86
CA PHE A 192 0.98 -21.11 0.80
C PHE A 192 2.17 -21.68 0.02
N PHE A 193 3.13 -22.26 0.74
CA PHE A 193 4.32 -22.88 0.16
C PHE A 193 4.13 -24.40 -0.03
N GLY A 194 4.82 -24.96 -1.01
CA GLY A 194 4.76 -26.39 -1.31
C GLY A 194 5.30 -26.74 -2.68
N ILE A 195 5.64 -28.01 -2.88
CA ILE A 195 6.16 -28.54 -4.16
C ILE A 195 5.05 -28.52 -5.22
N ARG A 196 5.40 -28.59 -6.51
CA ARG A 196 4.42 -28.72 -7.60
C ARG A 196 3.53 -29.95 -7.35
N GLY A 197 2.21 -29.78 -7.49
CA GLY A 197 1.24 -30.87 -7.32
C GLY A 197 0.71 -31.08 -5.90
N THR A 198 1.19 -30.35 -4.89
CA THR A 198 0.73 -30.51 -3.48
C THR A 198 -0.59 -29.81 -3.16
N GLY A 199 -1.26 -29.22 -4.16
CA GLY A 199 -2.56 -28.58 -3.95
C GLY A 199 -2.52 -27.13 -3.44
N LYS A 200 -1.40 -26.42 -3.55
CA LYS A 200 -1.31 -24.98 -3.19
C LYS A 200 -2.44 -24.13 -3.76
N THR A 201 -2.79 -24.33 -5.02
CA THR A 201 -3.90 -23.59 -5.65
C THR A 201 -5.24 -23.93 -5.03
N TRP A 202 -5.44 -25.15 -4.53
CA TRP A 202 -6.67 -25.53 -3.82
C TRP A 202 -6.77 -24.81 -2.48
N TRP A 203 -5.66 -24.69 -1.75
CA TRP A 203 -5.59 -23.89 -0.52
C TRP A 203 -5.89 -22.41 -0.77
N LEU A 204 -5.30 -21.82 -1.80
CA LEU A 204 -5.59 -20.44 -2.20
C LEU A 204 -7.06 -20.23 -2.58
N LEU A 205 -7.61 -21.14 -3.39
CA LEU A 205 -9.02 -21.07 -3.79
C LEU A 205 -9.96 -21.25 -2.60
N TRP A 206 -9.65 -22.18 -1.70
CA TRP A 206 -10.46 -22.42 -0.51
C TRP A 206 -10.47 -21.20 0.41
N THR A 207 -9.31 -20.62 0.67
CA THR A 207 -9.17 -19.40 1.48
C THR A 207 -9.94 -18.23 0.86
N GLY A 208 -9.81 -18.04 -0.46
CA GLY A 208 -10.55 -17.00 -1.18
C GLY A 208 -12.06 -17.23 -1.15
N LEU A 209 -12.53 -18.46 -1.34
CA LEU A 209 -13.96 -18.78 -1.26
C LEU A 209 -14.51 -18.61 0.15
N LEU A 210 -13.73 -18.96 1.18
CA LEU A 210 -14.10 -18.74 2.57
C LEU A 210 -14.30 -17.24 2.83
N ALA A 211 -13.37 -16.38 2.38
CA ALA A 211 -13.52 -14.94 2.47
C ALA A 211 -14.78 -14.42 1.74
N VAL A 212 -15.10 -14.96 0.55
CA VAL A 212 -16.36 -14.64 -0.15
C VAL A 212 -17.57 -15.04 0.70
N PHE A 213 -17.53 -16.19 1.35
CA PHE A 213 -18.63 -16.66 2.21
C PHE A 213 -18.81 -15.80 3.46
N HIS A 214 -17.74 -15.17 3.95
CA HIS A 214 -17.81 -14.15 5.00
C HIS A 214 -18.26 -12.76 4.49
N GLY A 215 -18.65 -12.63 3.21
CA GLY A 215 -19.17 -11.39 2.64
C GLY A 215 -18.11 -10.42 2.11
N TYR A 216 -16.85 -10.86 1.97
CA TYR A 216 -15.78 -10.02 1.45
C TYR A 216 -15.68 -10.06 -0.07
N ASN A 217 -15.29 -8.91 -0.65
CA ASN A 217 -14.93 -8.83 -2.06
C ASN A 217 -13.52 -9.37 -2.27
N VAL A 218 -13.39 -10.46 -3.03
CA VAL A 218 -12.11 -11.16 -3.24
C VAL A 218 -11.65 -11.04 -4.68
N VAL A 219 -10.39 -10.62 -4.86
CA VAL A 219 -9.71 -10.63 -6.16
C VAL A 219 -8.77 -11.83 -6.23
N PHE A 220 -8.98 -12.72 -7.21
CA PHE A 220 -8.11 -13.86 -7.45
C PHE A 220 -7.29 -13.66 -8.72
N VAL A 221 -5.98 -13.47 -8.57
CA VAL A 221 -5.05 -13.31 -9.69
C VAL A 221 -4.37 -14.64 -9.99
N SER A 222 -4.57 -15.18 -11.19
CA SER A 222 -3.90 -16.41 -11.64
C SER A 222 -2.92 -16.12 -12.77
N LEU A 223 -1.66 -16.50 -12.56
CA LEU A 223 -0.59 -16.39 -13.58
C LEU A 223 -0.26 -17.74 -14.23
N GLU A 224 -0.58 -18.86 -13.57
CA GLU A 224 -0.27 -20.22 -14.07
C GLU A 224 -1.46 -20.84 -14.83
N MET A 225 -2.70 -20.47 -14.47
CA MET A 225 -3.90 -21.14 -14.97
C MET A 225 -4.82 -20.18 -15.71
N SER A 226 -5.47 -20.69 -16.76
CA SER A 226 -6.51 -19.95 -17.47
C SER A 226 -7.77 -19.79 -16.62
N GLU A 227 -8.52 -18.74 -16.89
CA GLU A 227 -9.81 -18.44 -16.24
C GLU A 227 -10.76 -19.65 -16.24
N LYS A 228 -10.90 -20.33 -17.39
CA LYS A 228 -11.73 -21.53 -17.53
C LYS A 228 -11.35 -22.64 -16.53
N GLN A 229 -10.06 -22.80 -16.24
CA GLN A 229 -9.59 -23.81 -15.30
C GLN A 229 -9.85 -23.39 -13.85
N ILE A 230 -9.75 -22.10 -13.52
CA ILE A 230 -10.08 -21.56 -12.20
C ILE A 230 -11.58 -21.67 -11.93
N VAL A 231 -12.43 -21.19 -12.85
CA VAL A 231 -13.89 -21.30 -12.78
C VAL A 231 -14.31 -22.75 -12.61
N LYS A 232 -13.69 -23.66 -13.37
CA LYS A 232 -13.91 -25.10 -13.19
C LYS A 232 -13.64 -25.52 -11.75
N ARG A 233 -12.47 -25.20 -11.17
CA ARG A 233 -12.13 -25.60 -9.78
C ARG A 233 -13.06 -25.01 -8.74
N ILE A 234 -13.49 -23.76 -8.89
CA ILE A 234 -14.49 -23.15 -8.01
C ILE A 234 -15.78 -23.97 -8.03
N HIS A 235 -16.30 -24.30 -9.22
CA HIS A 235 -17.49 -25.13 -9.33
C HIS A 235 -17.28 -26.57 -8.87
N GLN A 236 -16.04 -27.10 -8.90
CA GLN A 236 -15.73 -28.41 -8.33
C GLN A 236 -15.83 -28.40 -6.82
N TYR A 237 -15.35 -27.32 -6.19
CA TYR A 237 -15.50 -27.08 -4.76
C TYR A 237 -16.98 -26.98 -4.39
N LEU A 238 -17.72 -26.07 -5.04
CA LEU A 238 -19.13 -25.80 -4.73
C LEU A 238 -20.07 -26.98 -4.99
N ASN A 239 -19.85 -27.71 -6.10
CA ASN A 239 -20.76 -28.77 -6.54
C ASN A 239 -20.25 -30.18 -6.24
N ALA A 240 -19.11 -30.33 -5.56
CA ALA A 240 -18.43 -31.61 -5.33
C ALA A 240 -18.28 -32.47 -6.61
N LYS A 241 -18.10 -31.82 -7.77
CA LYS A 241 -18.07 -32.50 -9.08
C LYS A 241 -16.63 -32.85 -9.46
N PRO A 242 -16.25 -34.13 -9.60
CA PRO A 242 -14.86 -34.48 -9.91
C PRO A 242 -14.45 -34.08 -11.34
N THR A 243 -13.16 -33.78 -11.54
CA THR A 243 -12.57 -33.44 -12.87
C THR A 243 -12.70 -34.59 -13.86
N ASN A 244 -12.35 -35.78 -13.39
CA ASN A 244 -12.41 -37.01 -14.15
C ASN A 244 -13.70 -37.70 -13.70
N LYS A 245 -14.52 -38.14 -14.65
CA LYS A 245 -15.69 -38.96 -14.33
C LYS A 245 -15.15 -40.35 -13.97
N PRO A 246 -15.12 -40.79 -12.69
CA PRO A 246 -14.93 -42.20 -12.44
C PRO A 246 -16.08 -42.95 -13.13
N LYS A 247 -15.79 -44.13 -13.68
CA LYS A 247 -16.85 -45.05 -14.14
C LYS A 247 -17.59 -45.55 -12.90
N GLY A 248 -18.51 -44.76 -12.34
CA GLY A 248 -19.29 -45.11 -11.15
C GLY A 248 -19.24 -44.09 -10.02
N ARG A 249 -19.04 -44.57 -8.79
CA ARG A 249 -19.07 -43.77 -7.56
C ARG A 249 -17.66 -43.28 -7.22
N THR A 250 -17.55 -42.05 -6.73
CA THR A 250 -16.29 -41.51 -6.20
C THR A 250 -16.21 -41.86 -4.71
N GLU A 251 -15.09 -42.46 -4.30
CA GLU A 251 -14.76 -42.64 -2.88
C GLU A 251 -14.12 -41.35 -2.36
N ILE A 252 -14.74 -40.75 -1.37
CA ILE A 252 -14.22 -39.56 -0.69
C ILE A 252 -13.69 -40.01 0.66
N PRO A 253 -12.45 -39.62 1.03
CA PRO A 253 -11.93 -39.90 2.36
C PRO A 253 -12.76 -39.13 3.38
N GLU A 254 -13.28 -39.85 4.36
CA GLU A 254 -13.99 -39.34 5.51
C GLU A 254 -13.17 -39.74 6.74
N PHE A 255 -12.75 -38.77 7.53
CA PHE A 255 -12.12 -39.01 8.82
C PHE A 255 -13.25 -39.05 9.84
N CYS A 256 -13.47 -40.21 10.44
CA CYS A 256 -14.48 -40.41 11.47
C CYS A 256 -13.78 -40.78 12.77
N ASP A 257 -14.18 -40.14 13.84
CA ASP A 257 -13.78 -40.57 15.18
C ASP A 257 -14.65 -41.77 15.58
N GLU A 258 -14.01 -42.90 15.86
CA GLU A 258 -14.64 -44.08 16.45
C GLU A 258 -14.17 -44.21 17.90
N GLU A 259 -15.12 -44.36 18.83
CA GLU A 259 -14.81 -44.71 20.22
C GLU A 259 -14.73 -46.24 20.34
N ASP A 260 -13.58 -46.72 20.81
CA ASP A 260 -13.39 -48.13 21.17
C ASP A 260 -14.14 -48.47 22.48
N GLU A 261 -14.30 -49.76 22.79
CA GLU A 261 -15.00 -50.24 24.01
C GLU A 261 -14.40 -49.72 25.32
N ASP A 262 -13.13 -49.27 25.29
CA ASP A 262 -12.40 -48.66 26.41
C ASP A 262 -12.50 -47.13 26.47
N GLY A 263 -13.24 -46.49 25.54
CA GLY A 263 -13.43 -45.04 25.48
C GLY A 263 -12.27 -44.25 24.85
N GLU A 264 -11.32 -44.92 24.20
CA GLU A 264 -10.31 -44.25 23.37
C GLU A 264 -10.90 -43.87 22.01
N VAL A 265 -10.74 -42.60 21.63
CA VAL A 265 -11.18 -42.07 20.35
C VAL A 265 -10.08 -42.27 19.31
N THR A 266 -10.33 -43.09 18.29
CA THR A 266 -9.43 -43.26 17.15
C THR A 266 -10.02 -42.65 15.89
N THR A 267 -9.24 -41.81 15.19
CA THR A 267 -9.66 -41.26 13.90
C THR A 267 -9.44 -42.31 12.81
N VAL A 268 -10.52 -42.89 12.32
CA VAL A 268 -10.51 -43.94 11.30
C VAL A 268 -10.75 -43.35 9.92
N PHE A 269 -9.93 -43.81 8.96
CA PHE A 269 -10.07 -43.46 7.55
C PHE A 269 -11.16 -44.31 6.90
N LYS A 270 -12.31 -43.70 6.60
CA LYS A 270 -13.41 -44.33 5.88
C LYS A 270 -13.54 -43.77 4.47
N LYS A 271 -14.07 -44.59 3.56
CA LYS A 271 -14.34 -44.21 2.18
C LYS A 271 -15.84 -44.07 1.99
N GLN A 272 -16.34 -42.84 1.95
CA GLN A 272 -17.74 -42.56 1.74
C GLN A 272 -18.08 -42.50 0.25
N ARG A 273 -19.19 -43.13 -0.14
CA ARG A 273 -19.69 -43.12 -1.52
C ARG A 273 -20.67 -41.97 -1.71
N ARG A 274 -20.29 -40.92 -2.45
CA ARG A 274 -21.21 -39.83 -2.81
C ARG A 274 -21.73 -39.95 -4.24
N LYS A 275 -23.04 -39.70 -4.42
CA LYS A 275 -23.65 -39.57 -5.76
C LYS A 275 -23.26 -38.22 -6.36
N GLN A 276 -22.87 -38.24 -7.64
CA GLN A 276 -22.56 -37.03 -8.39
C GLN A 276 -23.82 -36.16 -8.52
N LEU A 277 -23.70 -34.87 -8.20
CA LEU A 277 -24.75 -33.90 -8.48
C LEU A 277 -24.85 -33.67 -10.00
N THR A 278 -26.08 -33.71 -10.53
CA THR A 278 -26.31 -33.33 -11.94
C THR A 278 -26.12 -31.82 -12.09
N MET A 279 -25.81 -31.33 -13.30
CA MET A 279 -25.68 -29.89 -13.56
C MET A 279 -26.96 -29.12 -13.19
N ARG A 280 -28.13 -29.72 -13.41
CA ARG A 280 -29.41 -29.11 -13.05
C ARG A 280 -29.57 -28.98 -11.54
N THR A 281 -29.19 -30.01 -10.78
CA THR A 281 -29.22 -29.98 -9.31
C THR A 281 -28.19 -29.00 -8.73
N ALA A 282 -27.00 -28.93 -9.33
CA ALA A 282 -25.95 -27.99 -8.97
C ALA A 282 -26.38 -26.53 -9.18
N MET A 283 -26.97 -26.23 -10.35
CA MET A 283 -27.47 -24.89 -10.66
C MET A 283 -28.64 -24.49 -9.74
N SER A 284 -29.55 -25.42 -9.43
CA SER A 284 -30.62 -25.17 -8.46
C SER A 284 -30.08 -24.80 -7.08
N LYS A 285 -29.09 -25.56 -6.59
CA LYS A 285 -28.43 -25.26 -5.31
C LYS A 285 -27.66 -23.94 -5.31
N MET A 286 -27.16 -23.51 -6.46
CA MET A 286 -26.47 -22.22 -6.61
C MET A 286 -27.44 -21.04 -6.63
N VAL A 287 -28.65 -21.21 -7.15
CA VAL A 287 -29.70 -20.19 -7.09
C VAL A 287 -30.21 -20.01 -5.65
N ASP A 288 -30.18 -21.07 -4.84
CA ASP A 288 -30.45 -20.99 -3.40
C ASP A 288 -29.30 -20.35 -2.60
N ILE A 289 -28.10 -20.19 -3.20
CA ILE A 289 -27.03 -19.36 -2.66
C ILE A 289 -27.38 -17.88 -2.97
N ASP A 290 -28.49 -17.42 -2.41
CA ASP A 290 -28.86 -16.01 -2.40
C ASP A 290 -27.90 -15.26 -1.45
N GLU A 291 -27.66 -13.97 -1.66
CA GLU A 291 -26.65 -13.15 -0.94
C GLU A 291 -26.72 -13.27 0.59
N SER A 292 -27.88 -13.67 1.14
CA SER A 292 -28.13 -13.88 2.58
C SER A 292 -27.75 -15.27 3.12
N SER A 293 -27.51 -16.26 2.26
CA SER A 293 -27.30 -17.68 2.61
C SER A 293 -25.83 -18.09 2.73
N LEU A 294 -24.91 -17.23 2.30
CA LEU A 294 -23.46 -17.36 2.54
C LEU A 294 -23.11 -17.41 4.05
N ILE A 295 -23.99 -16.86 4.89
CA ILE A 295 -23.87 -16.84 6.35
C ILE A 295 -24.36 -18.16 7.00
N LYS A 296 -25.07 -19.04 6.27
CA LYS A 296 -25.74 -20.23 6.84
C LYS A 296 -25.20 -21.58 6.39
N ALA A 297 -24.06 -21.62 5.71
CA ALA A 297 -23.31 -22.87 5.54
C ALA A 297 -22.55 -23.20 6.84
N ASN A 298 -23.30 -23.58 7.87
CA ASN A 298 -22.74 -24.22 9.06
C ASN A 298 -21.97 -25.49 8.64
N PHE A 299 -20.86 -25.71 9.36
CA PHE A 299 -20.14 -26.98 9.46
C PHE A 299 -21.08 -28.17 9.65
#